data_AF-R8VSY3-F1
#
_entry.id   AF-R8VSY3-F1
#
_cell.length_a   1.000
_cell.length_b   1.000
_cell.length_c   1.000
_cell.angle_alpha   90.00
_cell.angle_beta   90.00
_cell.angle_gamma   90.00
#
_symmetry.space_group_name_H-M   'P 1'
#
loop_
_entity.id
_entity.type
_entity.pdbx_description
1 polymer ?
#
loop_
_entity_poly.entity_id
_entity_poly.type
_entity_poly.pdbx_seq_one_letter_code
_entity_poly.pdbx_strand_id
1 'polypeptide(L)'
;MLSREKLEAYLEKEDIEYHLDEEDPDRILVVFQTKALSNVSLDITILNSRTVLFLSRLPLSVPPEHRAAVCEYITRVNYGVVLGGFEMNLDEGDVNYKIVGALGRENEIDREAFCRLLYLGNSMLDKYAPGILAILYGGKTAAEAYQSFTKSNN
;
A
#
# COMPACT_ATOMS: atom_id res chain seq x y z
N MET A 1 1.17 -2.39 24.08
CA MET A 1 0.92 -3.40 23.01
C MET A 1 0.20 -2.72 21.85
N LEU A 2 0.02 -3.37 20.70
CA LEU A 2 -0.93 -2.87 19.70
C LEU A 2 -2.34 -2.98 20.26
N SER A 3 -3.10 -1.89 20.11
CA SER A 3 -4.53 -1.84 20.38
C SER A 3 -5.16 -0.85 19.42
N ARG A 4 -6.43 -1.07 19.10
CA ARG A 4 -7.19 -0.21 18.20
C ARG A 4 -7.24 1.23 18.71
N GLU A 5 -7.61 1.41 19.98
CA GLU A 5 -7.67 2.72 20.66
C GLU A 5 -6.38 3.53 20.49
N LYS A 6 -5.22 2.86 20.52
CA LYS A 6 -3.92 3.52 20.37
C LYS A 6 -3.69 3.99 18.93
N LEU A 7 -4.06 3.19 17.93
CA LEU A 7 -3.94 3.56 16.52
C LEU A 7 -4.95 4.66 16.16
N GLU A 8 -6.19 4.57 16.65
CA GLU A 8 -7.23 5.61 16.52
C GLU A 8 -6.73 6.95 17.08
N ALA A 9 -6.16 6.97 18.30
CA ALA A 9 -5.58 8.16 18.90
C ALA A 9 -4.38 8.75 18.12
N TYR A 10 -3.72 7.96 17.27
CA TYR A 10 -2.70 8.47 16.35
C TYR A 10 -3.32 9.06 15.09
N LEU A 11 -4.33 8.40 14.51
CA LEU A 11 -5.06 8.92 13.35
C LEU A 11 -5.75 10.26 13.66
N GLU A 12 -6.37 10.38 14.83
CA GLU A 12 -7.00 11.64 15.29
C GLU A 12 -5.99 12.79 15.41
N LYS A 13 -4.75 12.50 15.82
CA LYS A 13 -3.69 13.51 15.91
C LYS A 13 -3.16 13.97 14.56
N GLU A 14 -3.32 13.13 13.53
CA GLU A 14 -2.99 13.49 12.15
C GLU A 14 -4.18 14.10 11.40
N ASP A 15 -5.33 14.33 12.07
CA ASP A 15 -6.58 14.82 11.46
C ASP A 15 -7.06 13.94 10.29
N ILE A 16 -6.94 12.61 10.46
CA ILE A 16 -7.30 11.62 9.46
C ILE A 16 -8.67 11.03 9.76
N GLU A 17 -9.59 11.16 8.80
CA GLU A 17 -10.87 10.45 8.82
C GLU A 17 -10.67 8.95 8.56
N TYR A 18 -11.37 8.12 9.35
CA TYR A 18 -11.32 6.66 9.24
C TYR A 18 -12.70 6.04 9.43
N HIS A 19 -12.85 4.82 8.90
CA HIS A 19 -14.02 3.98 9.07
C HIS A 19 -13.62 2.68 9.76
N LEU A 20 -14.49 2.21 10.65
CA LEU A 20 -14.32 0.91 11.29
C LEU A 20 -15.12 -0.14 10.52
N ASP A 21 -14.57 -1.34 10.40
CA ASP A 21 -15.28 -2.48 9.84
C ASP A 21 -16.18 -3.10 10.93
N GLU A 22 -17.50 -3.19 10.68
CA GLU A 22 -18.44 -3.75 11.66
C GLU A 22 -18.26 -5.26 11.83
N GLU A 23 -17.72 -5.95 10.82
CA GLU A 23 -17.49 -7.39 10.83
C GLU A 23 -16.10 -7.76 11.34
N ASP A 24 -15.12 -6.85 11.21
CA ASP A 24 -13.75 -7.03 11.67
C ASP A 24 -13.29 -5.88 12.59
N PRO A 25 -13.44 -6.02 13.92
CA PRO A 25 -13.11 -4.96 14.87
C PRO A 25 -11.62 -4.63 14.93
N ASP A 26 -10.75 -5.48 14.39
CA ASP A 26 -9.30 -5.26 14.33
C ASP A 26 -8.86 -4.54 13.05
N ARG A 27 -9.80 -4.22 12.15
CA ARG A 27 -9.56 -3.52 10.89
C ARG A 27 -10.06 -2.07 10.93
N ILE A 28 -9.16 -1.16 10.57
CA ILE A 28 -9.42 0.26 10.37
C ILE A 28 -9.21 0.57 8.89
N LEU A 29 -10.20 1.19 8.26
CA LEU A 29 -10.13 1.65 6.88
C LEU A 29 -9.89 3.15 6.84
N VAL A 30 -8.86 3.57 6.12
CA VAL A 30 -8.55 4.98 5.87
C VAL A 30 -8.59 5.23 4.36
N VAL A 31 -9.24 6.32 3.94
CA VAL A 31 -9.29 6.70 2.53
C VAL A 31 -8.47 7.97 2.32
N PHE A 32 -7.53 7.90 1.37
CA PHE A 32 -6.66 9.00 1.02
C PHE A 32 -6.95 9.50 -0.40
N GLN A 33 -6.74 10.81 -0.58
CA GLN A 33 -6.40 11.36 -1.88
C GLN A 33 -4.89 11.52 -1.95
N THR A 34 -4.30 10.96 -3.00
CA THR A 34 -2.86 11.02 -3.26
C THR A 34 -2.59 11.98 -4.41
N LYS A 35 -1.32 12.21 -4.77
CA LYS A 35 -1.00 13.16 -5.86
C LYS A 35 -1.45 12.64 -7.22
N ALA A 36 -1.34 11.34 -7.44
CA ALA A 36 -1.64 10.70 -8.73
C ALA A 36 -2.99 9.95 -8.74
N LEU A 37 -3.53 9.57 -7.57
CA LEU A 37 -4.72 8.72 -7.46
C LEU A 37 -5.75 9.32 -6.48
N SER A 38 -7.02 9.28 -6.86
CA SER A 38 -8.15 9.51 -5.96
C SER A 38 -8.61 8.20 -5.31
N ASN A 39 -9.14 8.28 -4.09
CA ASN A 39 -9.80 7.17 -3.38
C ASN A 39 -8.89 5.96 -3.12
N VAL A 40 -7.62 6.18 -2.79
CA VAL A 40 -6.72 5.12 -2.33
C VAL A 40 -7.16 4.68 -0.95
N SER A 41 -7.58 3.43 -0.79
CA SER A 41 -7.89 2.87 0.52
C SER A 41 -6.65 2.26 1.16
N LEU A 42 -6.54 2.42 2.47
CA LEU A 42 -5.55 1.77 3.32
C LEU A 42 -6.28 1.00 4.40
N ASP A 43 -6.11 -0.33 4.39
CA ASP A 43 -6.53 -1.18 5.49
C ASP A 43 -5.40 -1.29 6.51
N ILE A 44 -5.70 -0.97 7.77
CA ILE A 44 -4.82 -1.19 8.91
C ILE A 44 -5.44 -2.31 9.75
N THR A 45 -4.81 -3.48 9.79
CA THR A 45 -5.32 -4.65 10.51
C THR A 45 -4.38 -5.06 11.62
N ILE A 46 -4.86 -5.08 12.87
CA ILE A 46 -4.10 -5.63 14.00
C ILE A 46 -4.19 -7.15 13.93
N LEU A 47 -3.12 -7.80 13.48
CA LEU A 47 -3.10 -9.27 13.35
C LEU A 47 -2.94 -9.97 14.71
N ASN A 48 -2.29 -9.28 15.66
CA ASN A 48 -2.18 -9.67 17.07
C ASN A 48 -1.59 -8.49 17.86
N SER A 49 -1.38 -8.67 19.17
CA SER A 49 -0.84 -7.63 20.08
C SER A 49 0.53 -7.02 19.69
N ARG A 50 1.24 -7.57 18.69
CA ARG A 50 2.59 -7.16 18.25
C ARG A 50 2.78 -7.06 16.74
N THR A 51 1.80 -7.47 15.94
CA THR A 51 1.88 -7.40 14.48
C THR A 51 0.70 -6.62 13.92
N VAL A 52 0.99 -5.65 13.06
CA VAL A 52 -0.01 -4.86 12.34
C VAL A 52 0.30 -4.90 10.85
N LEU A 53 -0.74 -5.07 10.04
CA LEU A 53 -0.69 -5.03 8.59
C LEU A 53 -1.18 -3.67 8.11
N PHE A 54 -0.46 -3.06 7.19
CA PHE A 54 -0.87 -1.90 6.41
C PHE A 54 -0.98 -2.33 4.95
N LEU A 55 -2.16 -2.18 4.36
CA LEU A 55 -2.45 -2.62 3.01
C LEU A 55 -3.07 -1.47 2.21
N SER A 56 -2.24 -0.73 1.48
CA SER A 56 -2.70 0.33 0.57
C SER A 56 -3.16 -0.31 -0.74
N ARG A 57 -4.42 -0.09 -1.12
CA ARG A 57 -5.01 -0.67 -2.33
C ARG A 57 -4.95 0.32 -3.48
N LEU A 58 -4.51 -0.16 -4.65
CA LEU A 58 -4.66 0.58 -5.88
C LEU A 58 -6.16 0.67 -6.21
N PRO A 59 -6.73 1.86 -6.45
CA PRO A 59 -8.15 2.04 -6.73
C PRO A 59 -8.50 1.69 -8.19
N LEU A 60 -7.96 0.57 -8.67
CA LEU A 60 -8.10 0.06 -10.03
C LEU A 60 -7.84 -1.45 -10.03
N SER A 61 -8.74 -2.21 -10.66
CA SER A 61 -8.51 -3.61 -10.96
C SER A 61 -7.85 -3.77 -12.33
N VAL A 62 -6.83 -4.64 -12.41
CA VAL A 62 -6.08 -4.95 -13.62
C VAL A 62 -6.84 -5.98 -14.47
N PRO A 63 -7.19 -5.66 -15.73
CA PRO A 63 -7.84 -6.60 -16.65
C PRO A 63 -6.99 -7.85 -16.91
N PRO A 64 -7.61 -9.05 -17.09
CA PRO A 64 -6.91 -10.32 -17.26
C PRO A 64 -5.76 -10.31 -18.26
N GLU A 65 -5.95 -9.66 -19.41
CA GLU A 65 -4.97 -9.54 -20.50
C GLU A 65 -3.70 -8.77 -20.11
N HIS A 66 -3.77 -7.92 -19.09
CA HIS A 66 -2.64 -7.12 -18.60
C HIS A 66 -1.99 -7.70 -17.33
N ARG A 67 -2.63 -8.66 -16.64
CA ARG A 67 -2.15 -9.17 -15.34
C ARG A 67 -0.74 -9.72 -15.41
N ALA A 68 -0.39 -10.49 -16.45
CA ALA A 68 0.96 -11.03 -16.59
C ALA A 68 2.02 -9.92 -16.70
N ALA A 69 1.76 -8.89 -17.51
CA ALA A 69 2.66 -7.76 -17.68
C ALA A 69 2.77 -6.91 -16.40
N VAL A 70 1.66 -6.66 -15.72
CA VAL A 70 1.67 -5.95 -14.43
C VAL A 70 2.41 -6.75 -13.36
N CYS A 71 2.21 -8.08 -13.29
CA CYS A 71 2.91 -8.98 -12.38
C CYS A 71 4.44 -8.90 -12.57
N GLU A 72 4.89 -8.93 -13.82
CA GLU A 72 6.31 -8.76 -14.14
C GLU A 72 6.81 -7.37 -13.69
N TYR A 73 6.07 -6.31 -13.99
CA TYR A 73 6.44 -4.95 -13.61
C TYR A 73 6.57 -4.78 -12.10
N ILE A 74 5.57 -5.19 -11.32
CA ILE A 74 5.61 -5.06 -9.86
C ILE A 74 6.71 -5.94 -9.25
N THR A 75 7.03 -7.09 -9.86
CA THR A 75 8.15 -7.93 -9.43
C THR A 75 9.49 -7.22 -9.64
N ARG A 76 9.67 -6.52 -10.77
CA ARG A 76 10.86 -5.69 -11.03
C ARG A 76 10.97 -4.52 -10.05
N VAL A 77 9.84 -3.87 -9.74
CA VAL A 77 9.77 -2.82 -8.72
C VAL A 77 10.17 -3.37 -7.36
N ASN A 78 9.60 -4.51 -6.96
CA ASN A 78 9.84 -5.14 -5.66
C ASN A 78 11.31 -5.47 -5.41
N TYR A 79 12.10 -5.74 -6.45
CA TYR A 79 13.53 -5.95 -6.31
C TYR A 79 14.29 -4.72 -5.77
N GLY A 80 13.75 -3.52 -5.97
CA GLY A 80 14.37 -2.26 -5.55
C GLY A 80 13.72 -1.59 -4.32
N VAL A 81 12.56 -2.06 -3.86
CA VAL A 81 11.89 -1.48 -2.68
C VAL A 81 12.36 -2.17 -1.41
N VAL A 82 12.63 -1.39 -0.37
CA VAL A 82 13.22 -1.90 0.88
C VAL A 82 12.16 -2.21 1.93
N LEU A 83 11.12 -1.39 2.02
CA LEU A 83 10.11 -1.49 3.08
C LEU A 83 8.73 -1.74 2.48
N GLY A 84 8.26 -2.98 2.60
CA GLY A 84 7.01 -3.47 2.01
C GLY A 84 7.20 -4.08 0.63
N GLY A 85 6.09 -4.29 -0.09
CA GLY A 85 6.11 -4.80 -1.46
C GLY A 85 4.73 -4.78 -2.10
N PHE A 86 4.72 -4.75 -3.43
CA PHE A 86 3.51 -4.91 -4.21
C PHE A 86 3.07 -6.38 -4.28
N GLU A 87 1.78 -6.60 -4.15
CA GLU A 87 1.13 -7.88 -4.42
C GLU A 87 -0.06 -7.66 -5.36
N MET A 88 -0.43 -8.70 -6.10
CA MET A 88 -1.60 -8.66 -6.98
C MET A 88 -2.38 -9.97 -6.84
N ASN A 89 -3.69 -9.86 -6.70
CA ASN A 89 -4.59 -10.99 -6.88
C ASN A 89 -4.70 -11.28 -8.40
N LEU A 90 -4.22 -12.44 -8.85
CA LEU A 90 -4.23 -12.81 -10.27
C LEU A 90 -5.63 -13.20 -10.79
N ASP A 91 -6.58 -13.51 -9.90
CA ASP A 91 -7.94 -13.86 -10.27
C ASP A 91 -8.84 -12.62 -10.40
N GLU A 92 -8.66 -11.65 -9.49
CA GLU A 92 -9.49 -10.44 -9.42
C GLU A 92 -8.83 -9.21 -10.05
N GLY A 93 -7.50 -9.18 -10.14
CA GLY A 93 -6.73 -8.05 -10.69
C GLY A 93 -6.43 -6.94 -9.68
N ASP A 94 -6.80 -7.11 -8.41
CA ASP A 94 -6.52 -6.13 -7.36
C ASP A 94 -5.03 -6.06 -7.06
N VAL A 95 -4.49 -4.85 -6.96
CA VAL A 95 -3.08 -4.58 -6.66
C VAL A 95 -2.98 -3.84 -5.33
N ASN A 96 -2.13 -4.32 -4.43
CA ASN A 96 -1.90 -3.71 -3.12
C ASN A 96 -0.41 -3.41 -2.93
N TYR A 97 -0.11 -2.41 -2.09
CA TYR A 97 1.18 -2.25 -1.44
C TYR A 97 1.07 -2.68 0.03
N LYS A 98 1.81 -3.73 0.37
CA LYS A 98 1.75 -4.40 1.66
C LYS A 98 2.94 -4.06 2.53
N ILE A 99 2.69 -3.67 3.77
CA ILE A 99 3.72 -3.46 4.80
C ILE A 99 3.27 -4.15 6.09
N VAL A 100 4.19 -4.87 6.74
CA VAL A 100 3.92 -5.49 8.04
C VAL A 100 4.83 -4.86 9.08
N GLY A 101 4.22 -4.26 10.11
CA GLY A 101 4.91 -3.80 11.30
C GLY A 101 4.99 -4.91 12.34
N ALA A 102 6.19 -5.17 12.87
CA ALA A 102 6.41 -6.13 13.94
C ALA A 102 7.12 -5.46 15.12
N LEU A 103 6.56 -5.59 16.31
CA LEU A 103 7.06 -4.97 17.54
C LEU A 103 7.77 -5.96 18.45
N GLY A 104 8.82 -5.47 19.13
CA GLY A 104 9.46 -6.20 20.22
C GLY A 104 8.53 -6.41 21.42
N ARG A 105 8.88 -7.33 22.31
CA ARG A 105 8.07 -7.67 23.50
C ARG A 105 7.91 -6.50 24.48
N GLU A 106 8.93 -5.67 24.60
CA GLU A 106 8.93 -4.52 25.52
C GLU A 106 8.62 -3.20 24.83
N ASN A 107 8.55 -3.21 23.49
CA ASN A 107 8.34 -2.01 22.70
C ASN A 107 6.88 -1.85 22.31
N GLU A 108 6.47 -0.60 22.20
CA GLU A 108 5.21 -0.24 21.56
C GLU A 108 5.49 0.48 20.25
N ILE A 109 4.53 0.47 19.33
CA ILE A 109 4.59 1.37 18.19
C ILE A 109 4.42 2.80 18.71
N ASP A 110 5.38 3.66 18.40
CA ASP A 110 5.24 5.10 18.62
C ASP A 110 4.53 5.75 17.43
N ARG A 111 4.08 7.00 17.63
CA ARG A 111 3.32 7.73 16.61
C ARG A 111 4.16 7.95 15.34
N GLU A 112 5.46 8.21 15.46
CA GLU A 112 6.30 8.50 14.30
C GLU A 112 6.46 7.26 13.42
N ALA A 113 6.74 6.11 14.03
CA ALA A 113 6.80 4.82 13.36
C ALA A 113 5.46 4.48 12.69
N PHE A 114 4.34 4.69 13.39
CA PHE A 114 3.00 4.51 12.82
C PHE A 114 2.78 5.40 11.59
N CYS A 115 3.03 6.71 11.69
CA CYS A 115 2.81 7.66 10.59
C CYS A 115 3.68 7.35 9.37
N ARG A 116 4.93 6.91 9.60
CA ARG A 116 5.81 6.46 8.51
C ARG A 116 5.19 5.29 7.75
N LEU A 117 4.63 4.29 8.44
CA LEU A 117 3.97 3.15 7.80
C LEU A 117 2.67 3.55 7.10
N LEU A 118 1.90 4.43 7.75
CA LEU A 118 0.62 4.97 7.27
C LEU A 118 0.76 5.63 5.89
N TYR A 119 1.75 6.49 5.72
CA TYR A 119 1.92 7.24 4.46
C TYR A 119 2.77 6.52 3.41
N LEU A 120 3.59 5.54 3.81
CA LEU A 120 4.53 4.89 2.90
C LEU A 120 3.81 4.16 1.78
N GLY A 121 2.79 3.35 2.08
CA GLY A 121 2.10 2.56 1.06
C GLY A 121 1.50 3.44 -0.04
N ASN A 122 0.85 4.54 0.35
CA ASN A 122 0.29 5.52 -0.58
C ASN A 122 1.38 6.23 -1.40
N SER A 123 2.51 6.57 -0.77
CA SER A 123 3.66 7.15 -1.48
C SER A 123 4.23 6.20 -2.53
N MET A 124 4.22 4.89 -2.26
CA MET A 124 4.67 3.87 -3.20
C MET A 124 3.67 3.66 -4.34
N LEU A 125 2.36 3.70 -4.06
CA LEU A 125 1.33 3.72 -5.10
C LEU A 125 1.49 4.95 -6.01
N ASP A 126 1.59 6.16 -5.45
CA ASP A 126 1.83 7.39 -6.22
C ASP A 126 3.05 7.27 -7.14
N LYS A 127 4.12 6.66 -6.62
CA LYS A 127 5.39 6.52 -7.34
C LYS A 127 5.33 5.51 -8.48
N TYR A 128 4.64 4.38 -8.31
CA TYR A 128 4.73 3.24 -9.23
C TYR A 128 3.44 2.95 -10.01
N ALA A 129 2.27 3.48 -9.61
CA ALA A 129 1.03 3.37 -10.35
C ALA A 129 1.12 3.93 -11.79
N PRO A 130 1.86 5.03 -12.08
CA PRO A 130 2.03 5.48 -13.47
C PRO A 130 2.62 4.41 -14.41
N GLY A 131 3.48 3.52 -13.91
CA GLY A 131 4.00 2.41 -14.71
C GLY A 131 2.96 1.34 -15.00
N ILE A 132 2.07 1.06 -14.04
CA ILE A 132 0.90 0.19 -14.25
C ILE A 132 -0.01 0.81 -15.33
N LEU A 133 -0.36 2.09 -15.18
CA LEU A 133 -1.20 2.80 -16.16
C LEU A 133 -0.58 2.82 -17.56
N ALA A 134 0.74 2.92 -17.67
CA ALA A 134 1.43 2.88 -18.96
C ALA A 134 1.38 1.49 -19.63
N ILE A 135 1.28 0.41 -18.86
CA ILE A 135 1.06 -0.94 -19.39
C ILE A 135 -0.40 -1.08 -19.86
N LEU A 136 -1.34 -0.66 -19.02
CA LEU A 136 -2.77 -0.81 -19.28
C LEU A 136 -3.24 0.04 -20.47
N TYR A 137 -2.81 1.30 -20.54
CA TYR A 137 -3.34 2.28 -21.49
C TYR A 137 -2.30 2.79 -22.50
N GLY A 138 -1.01 2.64 -22.18
CA GLY A 138 0.10 3.14 -23.00
C GLY A 138 0.74 2.09 -23.89
N GLY A 139 0.29 0.82 -23.83
CA GLY A 139 0.85 -0.27 -24.62
C GLY A 139 2.31 -0.62 -24.30
N LYS A 140 2.84 -0.15 -23.16
CA LYS A 140 4.22 -0.45 -22.74
C LYS A 140 4.33 -1.88 -22.24
N THR A 141 5.47 -2.49 -22.50
CA THR A 141 5.90 -3.70 -21.80
C THR A 141 6.28 -3.40 -20.35
N ALA A 142 6.29 -4.43 -19.51
CA ALA A 142 6.73 -4.32 -18.12
C ALA A 142 8.15 -3.73 -17.98
N ALA A 143 9.06 -4.14 -18.87
CA ALA A 143 10.44 -3.66 -18.89
C ALA A 143 10.53 -2.16 -19.27
N GLU A 144 9.78 -1.72 -20.27
CA GLU A 144 9.75 -0.30 -20.67
C GLU A 144 9.14 0.60 -19.59
N ALA A 145 8.07 0.14 -18.95
CA ALA A 145 7.45 0.83 -17.82
C ALA A 145 8.46 1.00 -16.66
N TYR A 146 9.17 -0.08 -16.30
CA TYR A 146 10.19 -0.06 -15.26
C TYR A 146 11.38 0.85 -15.60
N GLN A 147 11.89 0.80 -16.84
CA GLN A 147 13.01 1.65 -17.26
C GLN A 147 12.67 3.14 -17.29
N SER A 148 11.43 3.49 -17.64
CA SER A 148 10.95 4.88 -17.63
C SER A 148 11.05 5.49 -16.23
N PHE A 149 10.84 4.68 -15.20
CA PHE A 149 11.02 5.06 -13.80
C PHE A 149 12.50 5.20 -13.42
N THR A 150 13.35 4.22 -13.73
CA THR A 150 14.77 4.23 -13.30
C THR A 150 15.58 5.35 -13.95
N LYS A 151 15.23 5.74 -15.19
CA LYS A 151 15.90 6.85 -15.90
C LYS A 151 15.52 8.24 -15.38
N SER A 152 14.39 8.37 -14.68
CA SER A 152 13.95 9.66 -14.13
C SER A 152 14.61 9.99 -12.78
N ASN A 153 15.37 9.06 -12.19
CA ASN A 153 16.06 9.20 -10.91
C ASN A 153 17.60 9.25 -11.02
N ASN A 154 18.14 9.35 -12.24
CA ASN A 154 19.55 9.61 -12.54
C ASN A 154 19.67 10.96 -13.25
#